data_AF-A0A3D1HIB7-F1
#
_entry.id   AF-A0A3D1HIB7-F1
#
_cell.length_a   1.000
_cell.length_b   1.000
_cell.length_c   1.000
_cell.angle_alpha   90.00
_cell.angle_beta   90.00
_cell.angle_gamma   90.00
#
_symmetry.space_group_name_H-M   'P 1'
#
loop_
_entity.id
_entity.type
_entity.pdbx_description
1 polymer ?
#
loop_
_entity_poly.entity_id
_entity_poly.type
_entity_poly.pdbx_seq_one_letter_code
_entity_poly.pdbx_strand_id
1 'polypeptide(L)' 'FTVDKGSVTVNGVSLTVCEPTDNTFTVAIIPYTRENTNFCNIQVDSIVNIEFDILGKYIARLKNFE' A
#
# COMPACT_ATOMS: atom_id res chain seq x y z
N PHE A 1 -5.21 -5.45 6.15
CA PHE A 1 -4.97 -6.21 4.90
C PHE A 1 -3.54 -6.08 4.38
N THR A 2 -2.68 -5.31 5.04
CA THR A 2 -1.24 -5.29 4.77
C THR A 2 -0.53 -6.33 5.62
N VAL A 3 0.61 -6.81 5.14
CA VAL A 3 1.56 -7.64 5.88
C VAL A 3 2.93 -7.01 5.70
N ASP A 4 3.83 -7.16 6.69
CA ASP A 4 5.18 -6.63 6.53
C ASP A 4 5.86 -7.27 5.32
N LYS A 5 6.54 -6.45 4.51
CA LYS A 5 7.13 -6.82 3.21
C LYS A 5 6.12 -7.28 2.14
N GLY A 6 4.83 -7.09 2.38
CA GLY A 6 3.79 -7.28 1.38
C GLY A 6 3.71 -6.13 0.37
N SER A 7 2.80 -6.27 -0.59
CA SER A 7 2.54 -5.25 -1.61
C SER A 7 1.36 -4.37 -1.22
N VAL A 8 1.45 -3.09 -1.56
CA VAL A 8 0.34 -2.14 -1.50
C VAL A 8 0.44 -1.19 -2.68
N THR A 9 -0.72 -0.74 -3.18
CA THR A 9 -0.76 0.27 -4.23
C THR A 9 -1.29 1.58 -3.67
N VAL A 10 -0.59 2.68 -3.95
CA VAL A 10 -1.00 4.04 -3.58
C VAL A 10 -1.08 4.88 -4.84
N ASN A 11 -2.26 5.41 -5.17
CA ASN A 11 -2.53 6.12 -6.42
C ASN A 11 -2.09 5.34 -7.68
N GLY A 12 -2.21 4.02 -7.67
CA GLY A 12 -1.76 3.15 -8.77
C GLY A 12 -0.27 2.79 -8.75
N VAL A 13 0.54 3.34 -7.85
CA VAL A 13 1.96 3.02 -7.71
C VAL A 13 2.14 1.82 -6.77
N SER A 14 2.73 0.74 -7.29
CA SER A 14 3.06 -0.45 -6.50
C SER A 14 4.26 -0.19 -5.58
N LEU A 15 4.11 -0.51 -4.29
CA LEU A 15 5.07 -0.25 -3.23
C LEU A 15 5.16 -1.43 -2.26
N THR A 16 6.31 -1.55 -1.60
CA THR A 16 6.53 -2.51 -0.52
C THR A 16 6.14 -1.90 0.81
N VAL A 17 5.30 -2.60 1.56
CA VAL A 17 4.89 -2.24 2.92
C VAL A 17 6.05 -2.46 3.90
N CYS A 18 6.25 -1.49 4.78
CA CYS A 18 7.10 -1.58 5.96
C CYS A 18 6.27 -1.25 7.21
N GLU A 19 6.62 -1.90 8.33
CA GLU A 19 6.13 -1.56 9.68
C GLU A 19 4.60 -1.31 9.75
N PRO A 20 3.77 -2.25 9.26
CA PRO A 20 2.32 -2.07 9.32
C PRO A 20 1.83 -2.10 10.77
N THR A 21 0.91 -1.20 11.09
CA THR A 21 0.11 -1.20 12.32
C THR A 21 -1.34 -1.54 11.99
N ASP A 22 -2.25 -1.42 12.97
CA ASP A 22 -3.68 -1.67 12.76
C ASP A 22 -4.31 -0.72 11.72
N ASN A 23 -3.80 0.51 11.59
CA ASN A 23 -4.39 1.55 10.75
C ASN A 23 -3.38 2.36 9.91
N THR A 24 -2.08 2.09 10.03
CA THR A 24 -1.04 2.79 9.27
C THR A 24 0.00 1.82 8.73
N PHE A 25 0.78 2.29 7.77
CA PHE A 25 1.95 1.58 7.26
C PHE A 25 2.95 2.60 6.71
N THR A 26 4.21 2.19 6.56
CA THR A 26 5.25 3.01 5.93
C THR A 26 5.67 2.40 4.60
N VAL A 27 6.18 3.26 3.71
CA VAL A 27 6.73 2.88 2.40
C VAL A 27 7.99 3.69 2.17
N ALA A 28 8.98 3.08 1.51
CA ALA A 28 10.16 3.79 1.05
C ALA A 28 9.96 4.25 -0.39
N ILE A 29 10.12 5.55 -0.64
CA ILE A 29 10.01 6.13 -1.98
C ILE A 29 11.41 6.42 -2.51
N ILE A 30 11.82 5.68 -3.54
CA ILE A 30 13.10 5.91 -4.22
C ILE A 30 13.01 7.13 -5.17
N PRO A 31 14.14 7.76 -5.54
CA PRO A 31 14.15 8.95 -6.40
C PRO A 31 13.36 8.78 -7.69
N TYR A 32 13.56 7.66 -8.40
CA TYR A 32 12.83 7.37 -9.64
C TYR A 32 11.30 7.39 -9.46
N THR A 33 10.79 6.75 -8.41
CA THR A 33 9.35 6.74 -8.10
C THR A 33 8.86 8.15 -7.77
N ARG A 34 9.62 8.93 -7.00
CA ARG A 34 9.26 10.31 -6.67
C ARG A 34 9.21 11.19 -7.91
N GLU A 35 10.16 11.04 -8.83
CA GLU A 35 10.30 11.88 -10.03
C GLU A 35 9.28 11.52 -11.13
N ASN A 36 8.86 10.25 -11.22
CA ASN A 36 8.05 9.74 -12.33
C ASN A 36 6.58 9.45 -11.93
N THR A 37 6.16 9.79 -10.72
CA THR A 37 4.78 9.57 -10.25
C THR A 37 4.26 10.81 -9.52
N ASN A 38 2.99 10.80 -9.12
CA ASN A 38 2.41 11.92 -8.36
C ASN A 38 2.95 12.05 -6.92
N PHE A 39 3.83 11.16 -6.47
CA PHE A 39 4.46 11.21 -5.15
C PHE A 39 5.31 12.47 -4.93
N CYS A 40 5.76 13.16 -5.98
CA CYS A 40 6.39 14.47 -5.85
C CYS A 40 5.46 15.56 -5.30
N ASN A 41 4.14 15.38 -5.41
CA ASN A 41 3.12 16.36 -5.05
C ASN A 41 2.33 15.98 -3.79
N ILE A 42 2.50 14.77 -3.26
CA ILE A 42 1.80 14.31 -2.07
C ILE A 42 2.40 15.01 -0.85
N GLN A 43 1.53 15.55 -0.01
CA GLN A 43 1.88 16.21 1.25
C GLN A 43 1.10 15.57 2.41
N VAL A 44 1.45 15.94 3.64
CA VAL A 44 0.62 15.60 4.81
C VAL A 44 -0.82 16.03 4.55
N ASP A 45 -1.77 15.21 4.99
CA ASP A 45 -3.22 15.36 4.78
C ASP A 45 -3.72 15.21 3.33
N SER A 46 -2.85 14.85 2.37
CA SER A 46 -3.29 14.49 1.01
C SER A 46 -4.12 13.22 1.03
N ILE A 47 -5.28 13.26 0.37
CA ILE A 47 -6.10 12.07 0.15
C ILE A 47 -5.53 11.28 -1.02
N VAL A 48 -5.35 9.97 -0.82
CA VAL A 48 -4.80 9.05 -1.82
C VAL A 48 -5.69 7.84 -1.98
N ASN A 49 -5.67 7.23 -3.16
CA ASN A 49 -6.33 5.95 -3.40
C ASN A 49 -5.44 4.82 -2.90
N ILE A 50 -6.00 3.92 -2.10
CA ILE A 50 -5.31 2.73 -1.59
C ILE A 50 -5.95 1.48 -2.20
N GLU A 51 -5.13 0.61 -2.76
CA GLU A 51 -5.54 -0.73 -3.14
C GLU A 51 -4.66 -1.78 -2.47
N PHE A 52 -5.31 -2.69 -1.72
CA PHE A 52 -4.64 -3.82 -1.07
C PHE A 52 -4.51 -5.01 -2.01
N ASP A 53 -3.45 -5.78 -1.79
CA ASP A 53 -3.14 -6.99 -2.55
C ASP A 53 -4.34 -7.96 -2.61
N ILE A 54 -4.60 -8.46 -3.80
CA ILE A 54 -5.66 -9.41 -4.09
C ILE A 54 -5.48 -10.73 -3.35
N LEU A 55 -4.23 -11.16 -3.09
CA LEU A 55 -3.94 -12.36 -2.31
C LEU A 55 -4.51 -12.25 -0.89
N GLY A 56 -4.36 -11.10 -0.26
CA GLY A 56 -4.95 -10.82 1.06
C GLY A 56 -6.48 -10.90 1.03
N LYS A 57 -7.12 -10.39 -0.04
CA LYS A 57 -8.57 -10.48 -0.24
C LYS A 57 -9.04 -11.93 -0.43
N TYR A 58 -8.31 -12.73 -1.21
CA TYR A 58 -8.63 -14.14 -1.41
C TYR A 58 -8.50 -14.95 -0.12
N ILE A 59 -7.42 -14.77 0.65
CA ILE A 59 -7.23 -15.45 1.94
C ILE A 59 -8.35 -15.07 2.92
N ALA A 60 -8.70 -13.79 3.02
CA ALA A 60 -9.81 -13.35 3.86
C ALA A 60 -11.15 -13.94 3.42
N ARG A 61 -11.39 -14.05 2.11
CA ARG A 61 -12.59 -14.68 1.56
C ARG A 61 -12.64 -16.18 1.87
N LEU A 62 -11.51 -16.89 1.80
CA LEU A 62 -11.42 -18.32 2.13
C LEU A 62 -11.73 -18.59 3.61
N LYS A 63 -11.24 -17.74 4.53
CA LYS A 63 -11.57 -17.84 5.96
C LYS A 63 -13.06 -17.68 6.28
N ASN A 64 -13.84 -17.02 5.42
CA ASN A 64 -15.29 -16.89 5.60
C ASN A 64 -16.08 -18.13 5.12
N PHE A 65 -15.42 -19.09 4.48
CA PHE A 65 -16.02 -20.37 4.07
C PHE A 65 -15.76 -21.51 5.07
N GLU A 66 -14.94 -21.27 6.10
CA GLU A 66 -14.85 -22.10 7.31
C GLU A 66 -15.89 -21.62 8.35
#